data_AF-A0A903UU83-F1
#
_entry.id   AF-A0A903UU83-F1
#
_cell.length_a   1.000
_cell.length_b   1.000
_cell.length_c   1.000
_cell.angle_alpha   90.00
_cell.angle_beta   90.00
_cell.angle_gamma   90.00
#
_symmetry.space_group_name_H-M   'P 1'
#
loop_
_entity.id
_entity.type
_entity.pdbx_description
1 polymer ?
#
loop_
_entity_poly.entity_id
_entity_poly.type
_entity_poly.pdbx_seq_one_letter_code
_entity_poly.pdbx_strand_id
1 'polypeptide(L)'
;MRYTNISSRFINIAKSKNLLATEVLPQGYYGRTACIFDYSCNESLVVLQKFSVNRYFNITYSWLFLSIDNSIIDEKEILHKLDAIQMNSDVTVGKPIIMTNETNYELEDVHTIGKHLCKDVFHIIYGKWNPSDGLVIDRSYNRYYARGNFGGIQLRGATIIDRDNVTGDDVDNILSVPGSEPGIVVFVKYHYALLNFLRNYHNFTIKYRVARGWSGRLKSGYRLGVVGILARNEADVAATGIFQRINRHAEFDIIHQSWEFKSGFIYRITPELTNAAGGGDFFKPFGSSVWIALLLTLLLIVIVLKLSGTLLFKTFQNELNLSWAAYIAIVVGTLSQQGIPGIISPRFSLKVAYSSLLLLVLVVYNYYTSVVVGGLLSSPGSGPETVREIIDSPLIVSFRDIGYHKILFRETKVPIIRELYDIKVRPSREGKDLPPVYTDVVTIVPFLKRGGYAFHCEMTEAFQEIAYEFDANDICELRTAKGLFNDLRLMSFVLPKRSMYTEMFRITMMRIQEIGLVKRTLTIHKIEKPICQSGGRVHPVEFFGVSTAFFVLCGGMVLATVLLFAERMSIRNTKKAKHGSPMFKKRK
;
A
#
# COMPACT_ATOMS: atom_id res chain seq x y z
N MET A 1 40.92 -2.16 30.53
CA MET A 1 41.08 -2.90 29.26
C MET A 1 40.74 -4.35 29.54
N ARG A 2 39.63 -4.86 29.00
CA ARG A 2 39.27 -6.29 29.14
C ARG A 2 40.27 -7.08 28.31
N TYR A 3 41.00 -8.00 28.94
CA TYR A 3 41.72 -9.05 28.23
C TYR A 3 40.70 -9.81 27.39
N THR A 4 40.66 -9.54 26.08
CA THR A 4 40.00 -10.42 25.13
C THR A 4 40.80 -11.71 25.13
N ASN A 5 40.23 -12.81 25.64
CA ASN A 5 40.82 -14.14 25.52
C ASN A 5 41.06 -14.43 24.04
N ILE A 6 42.31 -14.30 23.58
CA ILE A 6 42.73 -14.73 22.26
C ILE A 6 42.94 -16.25 22.38
N SER A 7 42.05 -17.03 21.79
CA SER A 7 42.25 -18.46 21.61
C SER A 7 42.93 -18.71 20.28
N SER A 8 44.08 -19.39 20.31
CA SER A 8 44.77 -19.86 19.11
C SER A 8 44.60 -21.37 18.98
N ARG A 9 44.41 -21.84 17.75
CA ARG A 9 44.35 -23.27 17.43
C ARG A 9 45.27 -23.53 16.25
N PHE A 10 46.28 -24.36 16.46
CA PHE A 10 47.19 -24.79 15.40
C PHE A 10 46.66 -26.08 14.77
N ILE A 11 46.66 -26.11 13.43
CA ILE A 11 46.18 -27.26 12.65
C ILE A 11 47.30 -27.68 11.72
N ASN A 12 47.76 -28.92 11.86
CA ASN A 12 48.82 -29.45 11.02
C ASN A 12 48.23 -29.90 9.66
N ILE A 13 48.58 -29.18 8.61
CA ILE A 13 48.07 -29.38 7.25
C ILE A 13 48.49 -30.75 6.68
N ALA A 14 49.72 -31.19 6.95
CA ALA A 14 50.30 -32.44 6.40
C ALA A 14 49.63 -33.73 6.91
N LYS A 15 48.82 -33.66 7.97
CA LYS A 15 48.03 -34.79 8.50
C LYS A 15 46.54 -34.69 8.16
N SER A 16 46.14 -33.71 7.35
CA SER A 16 44.75 -33.23 7.30
C SER A 16 44.04 -33.41 5.95
N LYS A 17 44.39 -34.45 5.19
CA LYS A 17 43.70 -34.81 3.93
C LYS A 17 42.18 -34.97 4.09
N ASN A 18 41.70 -35.39 5.26
CA ASN A 18 40.27 -35.56 5.57
C ASN A 18 39.65 -34.39 6.37
N LEU A 19 40.33 -33.24 6.47
CA LEU A 19 39.81 -32.08 7.19
C LEU A 19 38.46 -31.61 6.61
N LEU A 20 37.45 -31.48 7.47
CA LEU A 20 36.19 -30.82 7.17
C LEU A 20 36.30 -29.33 7.55
N ALA A 21 36.12 -28.43 6.57
CA ALA A 21 36.19 -26.99 6.80
C ALA A 21 35.23 -26.51 7.91
N THR A 22 34.09 -27.17 8.05
CA THR A 22 33.06 -26.90 9.06
C THR A 22 33.46 -27.28 10.49
N GLU A 23 34.37 -28.25 10.67
CA GLU A 23 34.91 -28.63 11.99
C GLU A 23 35.99 -27.66 12.47
N VAL A 24 36.64 -26.98 11.52
CA VAL A 24 37.67 -25.97 11.79
C VAL A 24 37.05 -24.59 12.00
N LEU A 25 36.13 -24.21 11.10
CA LEU A 25 35.38 -22.96 11.15
C LEU A 25 33.88 -23.27 11.13
N PRO A 26 33.25 -23.49 12.29
CA PRO A 26 31.81 -23.71 12.36
C PRO A 26 31.05 -22.50 11.80
N GLN A 27 30.05 -22.77 10.95
CA GLN A 27 29.12 -21.75 10.48
C GLN A 27 28.26 -21.29 11.66
N GLY A 28 28.66 -20.21 12.34
CA GLY A 28 27.99 -19.73 13.56
C GLY A 28 28.91 -19.09 14.60
N TYR A 29 30.23 -19.03 14.36
CA TYR A 29 31.12 -18.22 15.19
C TYR A 29 30.86 -16.73 14.96
N TYR A 30 30.47 -16.02 16.03
CA TYR A 30 30.21 -14.56 16.00
C TYR A 30 31.46 -13.72 16.31
N GLY A 31 32.59 -14.35 16.62
CA GLY A 31 33.87 -13.66 16.86
C GLY A 31 34.60 -13.35 15.57
N ARG A 32 35.40 -12.27 15.54
CA ARG A 32 36.35 -12.03 14.45
C ARG A 32 37.40 -13.14 14.48
N THR A 33 37.50 -13.92 13.41
CA THR A 33 38.45 -15.02 13.29
C THR A 33 39.48 -14.67 12.24
N ALA A 34 40.75 -14.71 12.65
CA ALA A 34 41.89 -14.59 11.75
C ALA A 34 42.47 -15.99 11.48
N CYS A 35 42.70 -16.31 10.21
CA CYS A 35 43.28 -17.56 9.76
C CYS A 35 44.65 -17.25 9.13
N ILE A 36 45.72 -17.69 9.79
CA ILE A 36 47.07 -17.60 9.24
C ILE A 36 47.37 -18.94 8.58
N PHE A 37 47.77 -18.91 7.31
CA PHE A 37 47.95 -20.09 6.51
C PHE A 37 49.27 -20.02 5.74
N ASP A 38 50.07 -21.07 5.86
CA ASP A 38 51.30 -21.21 5.11
C ASP A 38 50.99 -21.87 3.75
N TYR A 39 51.15 -21.11 2.67
CA TYR A 39 50.85 -21.60 1.32
C TYR A 39 52.01 -22.38 0.68
N SER A 40 53.21 -22.37 1.27
CA SER A 40 54.39 -23.08 0.77
C SER A 40 54.31 -24.61 0.96
N CYS A 41 53.37 -25.09 1.77
CA CYS A 41 53.16 -26.52 2.01
C CYS A 41 52.59 -27.24 0.77
N ASN A 42 53.10 -28.44 0.42
CA ASN A 42 52.62 -29.22 -0.75
C ASN A 42 51.12 -29.51 -0.78
N GLU A 43 50.45 -29.64 0.38
CA GLU A 43 49.00 -29.93 0.47
C GLU A 43 48.13 -28.66 0.60
N SER A 44 48.74 -27.47 0.47
CA SER A 44 48.08 -26.18 0.69
C SER A 44 46.85 -25.97 -0.20
N LEU A 45 47.00 -26.23 -1.50
CA LEU A 45 45.94 -26.06 -2.49
C LEU A 45 44.71 -26.93 -2.19
N VAL A 46 44.91 -28.19 -1.81
CA VAL A 46 43.81 -29.13 -1.52
C VAL A 46 42.99 -28.65 -0.33
N VAL A 47 43.65 -28.13 0.70
CA VAL A 47 42.97 -27.60 1.89
C VAL A 47 42.27 -26.27 1.57
N LEU A 48 42.94 -25.34 0.89
CA LEU A 48 42.36 -24.06 0.52
C LEU A 48 41.14 -24.22 -0.40
N GLN A 49 41.17 -25.20 -1.32
CA GLN A 49 40.01 -25.53 -2.17
C GLN A 49 38.78 -25.92 -1.35
N LYS A 50 38.93 -26.68 -0.25
CA LYS A 50 37.79 -27.03 0.63
C LYS A 50 37.17 -25.81 1.29
N PHE A 51 37.99 -24.85 1.75
CA PHE A 51 37.50 -23.59 2.29
C PHE A 51 36.87 -22.71 1.20
N SER A 52 37.43 -22.76 -0.01
CA SER A 52 36.94 -22.07 -1.20
C SER A 52 35.54 -22.54 -1.58
N VAL A 53 35.34 -23.86 -1.77
CA VAL A 53 34.05 -24.47 -2.14
C VAL A 53 32.95 -24.12 -1.13
N ASN A 54 33.31 -24.03 0.16
CA ASN A 54 32.37 -23.67 1.22
C ASN A 54 32.21 -22.14 1.46
N ARG A 55 32.85 -21.29 0.64
CA ARG A 55 32.78 -19.81 0.66
C ARG A 55 33.23 -19.16 1.98
N TYR A 56 34.32 -19.67 2.57
CA TYR A 56 34.92 -19.08 3.78
C TYR A 56 35.78 -17.83 3.52
N PHE A 57 36.11 -17.52 2.27
CA PHE A 57 36.80 -16.28 1.88
C PHE A 57 35.82 -15.11 1.78
N ASN A 58 35.26 -14.69 2.91
CA ASN A 58 34.32 -13.57 3.01
C ASN A 58 34.75 -12.62 4.15
N ILE A 59 34.04 -11.50 4.35
CA ILE A 59 34.39 -10.51 5.37
C ILE A 59 34.31 -11.00 6.83
N THR A 60 33.73 -12.17 7.08
CA THR A 60 33.62 -12.74 8.44
C THR A 60 34.96 -13.30 8.91
N TYR A 61 35.81 -13.77 7.99
CA TYR A 61 37.10 -14.40 8.27
C TYR A 61 38.22 -13.62 7.59
N SER A 62 39.22 -13.17 8.35
CA SER A 62 40.41 -12.52 7.80
C SER A 62 41.49 -13.56 7.57
N TRP A 63 41.96 -13.69 6.33
CA TRP A 63 42.96 -14.67 5.93
C TRP A 63 44.30 -13.99 5.68
N LEU A 64 45.36 -14.51 6.30
CA LEU A 64 46.74 -14.10 6.05
C LEU A 64 47.50 -15.30 5.48
N PHE A 65 47.96 -15.17 4.24
CA PHE A 65 48.77 -16.16 3.55
C PHE A 65 50.23 -15.78 3.66
N LEU A 66 51.05 -16.66 4.23
CA LEU A 66 52.49 -16.47 4.40
C LEU A 66 53.26 -17.58 3.68
N SER A 67 54.49 -17.28 3.25
CA SER A 67 55.45 -18.30 2.81
C SER A 67 56.70 -18.18 3.67
N ILE A 68 57.12 -19.30 4.26
CA ILE A 68 58.34 -19.39 5.07
C ILE A 68 59.55 -19.67 4.17
N ASP A 69 59.35 -20.40 3.06
CA ASP A 69 60.39 -20.79 2.12
C ASP A 69 60.33 -19.97 0.83
N ASN A 70 61.50 -19.76 0.20
CA ASN A 70 61.65 -19.22 -1.17
C ASN A 70 61.16 -20.20 -2.26
N SER A 71 60.25 -21.12 -1.91
CA SER A 71 59.78 -22.16 -2.81
C SER A 71 59.07 -21.54 -4.03
N ILE A 72 59.34 -22.11 -5.20
CA ILE A 72 58.87 -21.71 -6.54
C ILE A 72 57.37 -22.04 -6.73
N ILE A 73 56.59 -22.13 -5.65
CA ILE A 73 55.15 -22.32 -5.78
C ILE A 73 54.56 -20.96 -6.10
N ASP A 74 54.08 -20.81 -7.34
CA ASP A 74 53.50 -19.56 -7.81
C ASP A 74 52.21 -19.29 -7.02
N GLU A 75 52.29 -18.37 -6.06
CA GLU A 75 51.16 -17.82 -5.31
C GLU A 75 49.99 -17.48 -6.25
N LYS A 76 50.31 -16.92 -7.43
CA LYS A 76 49.29 -16.58 -8.44
C LYS A 76 48.59 -17.82 -8.95
N GLU A 77 49.28 -18.94 -9.11
CA GLU A 77 48.68 -20.21 -9.54
C GLU A 77 47.73 -20.77 -8.47
N ILE A 78 48.09 -20.68 -7.19
CA ILE A 78 47.20 -21.08 -6.08
C ILE A 78 45.96 -20.19 -6.06
N LEU A 79 46.13 -18.87 -6.00
CA LEU A 79 45.03 -17.92 -5.92
C LEU A 79 44.11 -17.99 -7.15
N HIS A 80 44.69 -18.21 -8.34
CA HIS A 80 43.94 -18.41 -9.56
C HIS A 80 43.10 -19.70 -9.52
N LYS A 81 43.57 -20.77 -8.88
CA LYS A 81 42.82 -22.03 -8.71
C LYS A 81 41.74 -21.97 -7.61
N LEU A 82 41.65 -20.89 -6.81
CA LEU A 82 40.65 -20.74 -5.75
C LEU A 82 39.39 -20.00 -6.24
N ASP A 83 38.31 -20.74 -6.49
CA ASP A 83 37.07 -20.19 -7.07
C ASP A 83 36.34 -19.15 -6.20
N ALA A 84 36.56 -19.13 -4.88
CA ALA A 84 35.83 -18.28 -3.94
C ALA A 84 36.56 -17.04 -3.45
N ILE A 85 37.74 -16.71 -3.99
CA ILE A 85 38.24 -15.33 -3.85
C ILE A 85 37.26 -14.43 -4.61
N GLN A 86 36.77 -13.40 -3.93
CA GLN A 86 35.67 -12.53 -4.37
C GLN A 86 35.93 -11.09 -3.92
N MET A 87 35.08 -10.17 -4.38
CA MET A 87 35.19 -8.74 -4.03
C MET A 87 35.11 -8.49 -2.51
N ASN A 88 34.35 -9.32 -1.80
CA ASN A 88 34.17 -9.26 -0.35
C ASN A 88 35.12 -10.16 0.44
N SER A 89 36.16 -10.72 -0.19
CA SER A 89 37.16 -11.53 0.52
C SER A 89 38.12 -10.65 1.31
N ASP A 90 38.39 -11.03 2.56
CA ASP A 90 39.43 -10.43 3.40
C ASP A 90 40.67 -11.34 3.38
N VAL A 91 41.48 -11.22 2.33
CA VAL A 91 42.67 -12.03 2.09
C VAL A 91 43.87 -11.10 1.89
N THR A 92 44.85 -11.26 2.76
CA THR A 92 46.17 -10.61 2.67
C THR A 92 47.22 -11.66 2.37
N VAL A 93 48.10 -11.39 1.41
CA VAL A 93 49.29 -12.20 1.17
C VAL A 93 50.52 -11.45 1.64
N GLY A 94 51.32 -12.09 2.50
CA GLY A 94 52.65 -11.64 2.87
C GLY A 94 53.67 -12.27 1.94
N LYS A 95 54.16 -11.49 0.98
CA LYS A 95 55.13 -11.92 -0.01
C LYS A 95 56.56 -11.62 0.47
N PRO A 96 57.47 -12.60 0.55
CA PRO A 96 58.83 -12.35 1.00
C PRO A 96 59.61 -11.52 -0.03
N ILE A 97 60.31 -10.49 0.44
CA ILE A 97 61.19 -9.65 -0.36
C ILE A 97 62.59 -10.29 -0.37
N ILE A 98 62.94 -10.92 -1.49
CA ILE A 98 64.15 -11.77 -1.66
C ILE A 98 65.46 -10.95 -1.62
N MET A 99 65.40 -9.62 -1.60
CA MET A 99 66.58 -8.74 -1.75
C MET A 99 67.38 -8.49 -0.46
N THR A 100 66.94 -9.01 0.69
CA THR A 100 67.60 -8.76 1.99
C THR A 100 67.89 -10.07 2.73
N ASN A 101 69.01 -10.13 3.45
CA ASN A 101 69.33 -11.24 4.38
C ASN A 101 68.34 -11.36 5.55
N GLU A 102 67.42 -10.39 5.69
CA GLU A 102 66.35 -10.35 6.68
C GLU A 102 64.99 -10.70 6.04
N THR A 103 64.13 -11.39 6.80
CA THR A 103 62.77 -11.77 6.39
C THR A 103 61.86 -10.54 6.35
N ASN A 104 61.82 -9.88 5.20
CA ASN A 104 60.94 -8.74 4.95
C ASN A 104 59.73 -9.21 4.14
N TYR A 105 58.53 -8.79 4.53
CA TYR A 105 57.29 -9.12 3.82
C TYR A 105 56.64 -7.87 3.24
N GLU A 106 56.22 -7.96 1.99
CA GLU A 106 55.27 -7.03 1.38
C GLU A 106 53.85 -7.57 1.56
N LEU A 107 52.93 -6.72 2.02
CA LEU A 107 51.54 -7.10 2.26
C LEU A 107 50.68 -6.66 1.09
N GLU A 108 50.09 -7.65 0.41
CA GLU A 108 49.20 -7.47 -0.73
C GLU A 108 47.76 -7.83 -0.35
N ASP A 109 46.82 -6.92 -0.60
CA ASP A 109 45.39 -7.18 -0.54
C ASP A 109 44.93 -7.86 -1.83
N VAL A 110 44.38 -9.06 -1.69
CA VAL A 110 44.03 -9.92 -2.82
C VAL A 110 42.52 -10.02 -2.96
N HIS A 111 42.02 -9.75 -4.16
CA HIS A 111 40.59 -9.83 -4.47
C HIS A 111 40.32 -10.06 -5.95
N THR A 112 39.05 -10.26 -6.31
CA THR A 112 38.62 -10.26 -7.71
C THR A 112 37.29 -9.55 -7.83
N ILE A 113 37.11 -8.86 -8.96
CA ILE A 113 35.92 -8.07 -9.27
C ILE A 113 34.83 -8.94 -9.91
N GLY A 114 35.18 -10.14 -10.39
CA GLY A 114 34.30 -10.90 -11.27
C GLY A 114 34.88 -12.23 -11.70
N LYS A 115 35.28 -13.12 -10.77
CA LYS A 115 35.83 -14.44 -11.16
C LYS A 115 34.83 -15.28 -11.96
N HIS A 116 33.54 -15.18 -11.63
CA HIS A 116 32.45 -15.78 -12.40
C HIS A 116 32.24 -15.14 -13.77
N LEU A 117 32.89 -14.01 -14.04
CA LEU A 117 32.95 -13.30 -15.33
C LEU A 117 34.35 -13.41 -15.95
N CYS A 118 35.12 -14.44 -15.57
CA CYS A 118 36.47 -14.73 -16.06
C CYS A 118 37.44 -13.54 -15.88
N LYS A 119 37.37 -12.84 -14.74
CA LYS A 119 38.33 -11.79 -14.39
C LYS A 119 39.44 -12.31 -13.50
N ASP A 120 40.62 -11.73 -13.69
CA ASP A 120 41.83 -12.03 -12.94
C ASP A 120 41.73 -11.63 -11.47
N VAL A 121 42.71 -12.09 -10.71
CA VAL A 121 42.93 -11.72 -9.31
C VAL A 121 43.76 -10.44 -9.27
N PHE A 122 43.29 -9.45 -8.54
CA PHE A 122 43.95 -8.16 -8.34
C PHE A 122 44.73 -8.18 -7.03
N HIS A 123 45.91 -7.57 -7.07
CA HIS A 123 46.84 -7.45 -5.96
C HIS A 123 47.08 -5.97 -5.69
N ILE A 124 46.88 -5.53 -4.46
CA ILE A 124 47.11 -4.14 -4.05
C ILE A 124 48.07 -4.14 -2.87
N ILE A 125 49.29 -3.64 -3.08
CA ILE A 125 50.26 -3.46 -2.01
C ILE A 125 49.75 -2.36 -1.07
N TYR A 126 49.67 -2.66 0.22
CA TYR A 126 49.17 -1.69 1.21
C TYR A 126 50.01 -1.61 2.49
N GLY A 127 51.06 -2.41 2.61
CA GLY A 127 51.91 -2.39 3.78
C GLY A 127 53.15 -3.24 3.62
N LYS A 128 54.04 -3.12 4.59
CA LYS A 128 55.28 -3.88 4.69
C LYS A 128 55.48 -4.29 6.14
N TRP A 129 56.15 -5.42 6.34
CA TRP A 129 56.57 -5.88 7.65
C TRP A 129 58.04 -6.22 7.62
N ASN A 130 58.79 -5.66 8.56
CA ASN A 130 60.21 -5.95 8.76
C ASN A 130 60.46 -6.27 10.25
N PRO A 131 61.50 -7.06 10.59
CA PRO A 131 61.84 -7.36 11.98
C PRO A 131 62.19 -6.12 12.83
N SER A 132 62.79 -5.09 12.21
CA SER A 132 63.22 -3.85 12.88
C SER A 132 62.07 -2.89 13.16
N ASP A 133 61.26 -2.60 12.13
CA ASP A 133 60.24 -1.55 12.15
C ASP A 133 58.84 -2.08 12.48
N GLY A 134 58.68 -3.41 12.49
CA GLY A 134 57.39 -4.07 12.67
C GLY A 134 56.46 -3.87 11.46
N LEU A 135 55.15 -3.83 11.74
CA LEU A 135 54.10 -3.67 10.73
C LEU A 135 53.92 -2.19 10.37
N VAL A 136 54.21 -1.84 9.12
CA VAL A 136 53.97 -0.51 8.54
C VAL A 136 52.88 -0.60 7.48
N ILE A 137 51.71 -0.02 7.77
CA ILE A 137 50.57 0.05 6.84
C ILE A 137 50.52 1.45 6.21
N ASP A 138 50.26 1.50 4.91
CA ASP A 138 49.95 2.74 4.22
C ASP A 138 48.65 3.35 4.77
N ARG A 139 48.76 4.54 5.37
CA ARG A 139 47.62 5.25 5.96
C ARG A 139 46.59 5.72 4.93
N SER A 140 46.99 5.84 3.67
CA SER A 140 46.09 6.22 2.57
C SER A 140 45.24 5.05 2.09
N TYR A 141 45.65 3.82 2.40
CA TYR A 141 44.96 2.62 1.95
C TYR A 141 43.63 2.44 2.70
N ASN A 142 42.57 2.33 1.92
CA ASN A 142 41.26 1.93 2.40
C ASN A 142 40.65 0.96 1.38
N ARG A 143 40.36 -0.25 1.82
CA ARG A 143 39.83 -1.35 0.99
C ARG A 143 38.63 -0.93 0.14
N TYR A 144 37.70 -0.16 0.70
CA TYR A 144 36.51 0.28 -0.03
C TYR A 144 36.87 1.15 -1.24
N TYR A 145 37.77 2.13 -1.06
CA TYR A 145 38.18 3.01 -2.15
C TYR A 145 39.10 2.31 -3.14
N ALA A 146 40.04 1.49 -2.64
CA ALA A 146 41.01 0.77 -3.46
C ALA A 146 40.33 -0.25 -4.40
N ARG A 147 39.29 -0.93 -3.92
CA ARG A 147 38.50 -1.89 -4.72
C ARG A 147 37.27 -1.25 -5.40
N GLY A 148 37.10 0.06 -5.28
CA GLY A 148 35.88 0.77 -5.67
C GLY A 148 35.68 0.92 -7.17
N ASN A 149 36.72 0.81 -7.99
CA ASN A 149 36.66 0.96 -9.45
C ASN A 149 36.63 -0.40 -10.14
N PHE A 150 35.57 -0.69 -10.88
CA PHE A 150 35.37 -1.99 -11.54
C PHE A 150 35.90 -2.03 -12.98
N GLY A 151 36.56 -0.96 -13.45
CA GLY A 151 37.27 -0.94 -14.73
C GLY A 151 36.38 -1.16 -15.95
N GLY A 152 35.10 -0.80 -15.89
CA GLY A 152 34.14 -0.94 -16.98
C GLY A 152 33.60 -2.36 -17.19
N ILE A 153 33.77 -3.26 -16.21
CA ILE A 153 33.26 -4.64 -16.29
C ILE A 153 31.76 -4.67 -16.64
N GLN A 154 31.33 -5.63 -17.47
CA GLN A 154 29.93 -5.84 -17.77
C GLN A 154 29.31 -6.84 -16.79
N LEU A 155 28.49 -6.35 -15.86
CA LEU A 155 27.71 -7.16 -14.93
C LEU A 155 26.44 -7.69 -15.58
N ARG A 156 25.95 -8.83 -15.10
CA ARG A 156 24.66 -9.39 -15.54
C ARG A 156 23.54 -8.72 -14.76
N GLY A 157 22.62 -8.06 -15.43
CA GLY A 157 21.49 -7.36 -14.81
C GLY A 157 20.17 -8.08 -15.04
N ALA A 158 19.23 -7.93 -14.11
CA ALA A 158 17.83 -8.33 -14.31
C ALA A 158 16.89 -7.16 -14.07
N THR A 159 15.84 -7.03 -14.90
CA THR A 159 14.80 -6.02 -14.70
C THR A 159 13.42 -6.54 -15.07
N ILE A 160 12.38 -5.74 -14.83
CA ILE A 160 10.99 -6.11 -15.09
C ILE A 160 10.35 -5.09 -16.01
N ILE A 161 9.91 -5.59 -17.15
CA ILE A 161 9.14 -4.85 -18.15
C ILE A 161 8.08 -5.83 -18.66
N ASP A 162 6.81 -5.60 -18.31
CA ASP A 162 5.69 -6.45 -18.72
C ASP A 162 5.18 -6.00 -20.08
N ARG A 163 6.03 -6.15 -21.11
CA ARG A 163 5.72 -5.84 -22.52
C ARG A 163 6.22 -6.97 -23.44
N ASP A 164 5.59 -7.09 -24.60
CA ASP A 164 6.07 -7.93 -25.68
C ASP A 164 7.26 -7.27 -26.42
N ASN A 165 8.13 -8.11 -27.01
CA ASN A 165 9.24 -7.68 -27.87
C ASN A 165 10.27 -6.71 -27.26
N VAL A 166 10.46 -6.74 -25.93
CA VAL A 166 11.52 -5.95 -25.26
C VAL A 166 12.76 -6.78 -25.04
N THR A 167 13.90 -6.29 -25.51
CA THR A 167 15.22 -6.92 -25.33
C THR A 167 16.02 -6.26 -24.21
N GLY A 168 17.18 -6.83 -23.88
CA GLY A 168 18.07 -6.25 -22.88
C GLY A 168 18.66 -4.89 -23.29
N ASP A 169 18.81 -4.65 -24.58
CA ASP A 169 19.43 -3.43 -25.12
C ASP A 169 18.46 -2.23 -25.06
N ASP A 170 17.16 -2.50 -25.03
CA ASP A 170 16.11 -1.47 -24.92
C ASP A 170 15.96 -0.92 -23.49
N VAL A 171 16.49 -1.62 -22.48
CA VAL A 171 16.22 -1.34 -21.06
C VAL A 171 16.65 0.06 -20.65
N ASP A 172 17.86 0.48 -21.02
CA ASP A 172 18.37 1.81 -20.65
C ASP A 172 17.52 2.92 -21.30
N ASN A 173 17.07 2.72 -22.55
CA ASN A 173 16.20 3.68 -23.25
C ASN A 173 14.79 3.75 -22.61
N ILE A 174 14.22 2.61 -22.22
CA ILE A 174 12.87 2.54 -21.68
C ILE A 174 12.80 3.06 -20.24
N LEU A 175 13.75 2.68 -19.38
CA LEU A 175 13.72 3.02 -17.96
C LEU A 175 14.24 4.43 -17.65
N SER A 176 14.97 5.05 -18.58
CA SER A 176 15.44 6.44 -18.45
C SER A 176 14.37 7.48 -18.80
N VAL A 177 13.34 7.10 -19.57
CA VAL A 177 12.24 8.01 -19.94
C VAL A 177 11.43 8.39 -18.69
N PRO A 178 11.20 9.69 -18.43
CA PRO A 178 10.38 10.14 -17.31
C PRO A 178 8.89 9.82 -17.54
N GLY A 179 8.11 9.69 -16.46
CA GLY A 179 6.67 9.50 -16.52
C GLY A 179 6.19 8.04 -16.53
N SER A 180 4.87 7.86 -16.70
CA SER A 180 4.23 6.55 -16.68
C SER A 180 4.35 5.86 -18.04
N GLU A 181 4.66 4.57 -18.00
CA GLU A 181 4.89 3.76 -19.18
C GLU A 181 4.05 2.47 -19.05
N PRO A 182 3.33 2.02 -20.10
CA PRO A 182 2.62 0.74 -20.09
C PRO A 182 3.46 -0.43 -19.57
N GLY A 183 2.92 -1.32 -18.74
CA GLY A 183 3.67 -2.49 -18.24
C GLY A 183 4.92 -2.20 -17.39
N ILE A 184 5.14 -0.94 -16.98
CA ILE A 184 6.27 -0.53 -16.13
C ILE A 184 5.72 0.24 -14.93
N VAL A 185 6.14 -0.20 -13.75
CA VAL A 185 5.78 0.42 -12.48
C VAL A 185 6.84 1.43 -12.06
N VAL A 186 6.42 2.51 -11.41
CA VAL A 186 7.30 3.66 -11.10
C VAL A 186 8.46 3.27 -10.20
N PHE A 187 8.26 2.35 -9.26
CA PHE A 187 9.34 1.89 -8.39
C PHE A 187 10.45 1.13 -9.14
N VAL A 188 10.19 0.55 -10.33
CA VAL A 188 11.26 -0.04 -11.16
C VAL A 188 12.17 1.06 -11.67
N LYS A 189 11.60 2.16 -12.21
CA LYS A 189 12.38 3.33 -12.65
C LYS A 189 13.19 3.94 -11.50
N TYR A 190 12.60 4.01 -10.31
CA TYR A 190 13.30 4.44 -9.10
C TYR A 190 14.54 3.57 -8.79
N HIS A 191 14.40 2.24 -8.75
CA HIS A 191 15.53 1.34 -8.45
C HIS A 191 16.55 1.31 -9.59
N TYR A 192 16.13 1.48 -10.84
CA TYR A 192 17.01 1.69 -11.97
C TYR A 192 17.87 2.96 -11.80
N ALA A 193 17.27 4.07 -11.38
CA ALA A 193 18.01 5.30 -11.08
C ALA A 193 19.04 5.10 -9.96
N LEU A 194 18.69 4.35 -8.90
CA LEU A 194 19.66 3.99 -7.85
C LEU A 194 20.80 3.11 -8.38
N LEU A 195 20.48 2.13 -9.24
CA LEU A 195 21.47 1.28 -9.89
C LEU A 195 22.41 2.10 -10.78
N ASN A 196 21.93 3.14 -11.45
CA ASN A 196 22.77 4.05 -12.22
C ASN A 196 23.75 4.84 -11.36
N PHE A 197 23.41 5.19 -10.12
CA PHE A 197 24.40 5.77 -9.20
C PHE A 197 25.51 4.77 -8.87
N LEU A 198 25.16 3.50 -8.61
CA LEU A 198 26.16 2.45 -8.38
C LEU A 198 27.03 2.24 -9.63
N ARG A 199 26.39 2.18 -10.81
CA ARG A 199 27.04 2.03 -12.13
C ARG A 199 28.09 3.10 -12.36
N ASN A 200 27.74 4.36 -12.12
CA ASN A 200 28.62 5.51 -12.32
C ASN A 200 29.71 5.60 -11.24
N TYR A 201 29.37 5.33 -9.98
CA TYR A 201 30.33 5.41 -8.87
C TYR A 201 31.39 4.32 -8.95
N HIS A 202 30.99 3.08 -9.29
CA HIS A 202 31.90 1.94 -9.38
C HIS A 202 32.42 1.65 -10.79
N ASN A 203 32.07 2.48 -11.78
CA ASN A 203 32.52 2.33 -13.17
C ASN A 203 32.31 0.91 -13.73
N PHE A 204 31.05 0.49 -13.89
CA PHE A 204 30.69 -0.77 -14.55
C PHE A 204 29.58 -0.57 -15.60
N THR A 205 29.36 -1.58 -16.43
CA THR A 205 28.25 -1.64 -17.39
C THR A 205 27.35 -2.82 -17.08
N ILE A 206 26.14 -2.87 -17.66
CA ILE A 206 25.15 -3.90 -17.34
C ILE A 206 24.61 -4.49 -18.63
N LYS A 207 24.58 -5.82 -18.71
CA LYS A 207 23.83 -6.55 -19.73
C LYS A 207 22.53 -7.04 -19.11
N TYR A 208 21.41 -6.44 -19.52
CA TYR A 208 20.12 -6.76 -18.92
C TYR A 208 19.48 -8.03 -19.48
N ARG A 209 18.83 -8.75 -18.59
CA ARG A 209 17.82 -9.76 -18.90
C ARG A 209 16.47 -9.27 -18.41
N VAL A 210 15.51 -9.20 -19.32
CA VAL A 210 14.15 -8.75 -19.02
C VAL A 210 13.31 -9.93 -18.55
N ALA A 211 12.57 -9.73 -17.47
CA ALA A 211 11.54 -10.65 -16.98
C ALA A 211 10.17 -9.97 -17.03
N ARG A 212 9.10 -10.74 -17.27
CA ARG A 212 7.71 -10.24 -17.25
C ARG A 212 7.08 -10.15 -15.86
N GLY A 213 7.83 -10.44 -14.81
CA GLY A 213 7.31 -10.39 -13.46
C GLY A 213 8.34 -10.61 -12.37
N TRP A 214 7.96 -10.27 -11.14
CA TRP A 214 8.82 -10.36 -9.96
C TRP A 214 9.06 -11.80 -9.52
N SER A 215 7.99 -12.60 -9.47
CA SER A 215 8.07 -13.98 -9.01
C SER A 215 6.99 -14.84 -9.68
N GLY A 216 7.31 -16.11 -9.90
CA GLY A 216 6.36 -17.13 -10.30
C GLY A 216 6.94 -18.51 -10.04
N ARG A 217 6.09 -19.55 -10.12
CA ARG A 217 6.55 -20.93 -10.01
C ARG A 217 5.80 -21.80 -11.00
N LEU A 218 6.53 -22.58 -11.78
CA LEU A 218 5.96 -23.64 -12.60
C LEU A 218 5.52 -24.81 -11.71
N LYS A 219 4.61 -25.64 -12.21
CA LYS A 219 4.20 -26.88 -11.51
C LYS A 219 5.37 -27.82 -11.23
N SER A 220 6.41 -27.78 -12.07
CA SER A 220 7.69 -28.50 -11.87
C SER A 220 8.51 -28.01 -10.67
N GLY A 221 8.09 -26.93 -10.01
CA GLY A 221 8.83 -26.29 -8.93
C GLY A 221 9.84 -25.24 -9.39
N TYR A 222 10.09 -25.12 -10.71
CA TYR A 222 11.02 -24.13 -11.28
C TYR A 222 10.54 -22.69 -11.04
N ARG A 223 11.43 -21.85 -10.50
CA ARG A 223 11.12 -20.47 -10.14
C ARG A 223 11.27 -19.53 -11.33
N LEU A 224 10.28 -18.68 -11.56
CA LEU A 224 10.24 -17.69 -12.64
C LEU A 224 10.36 -16.26 -12.08
N GLY A 225 10.50 -15.30 -13.01
CA GLY A 225 10.65 -13.89 -12.69
C GLY A 225 12.03 -13.53 -12.17
N VAL A 226 12.21 -12.26 -11.77
CA VAL A 226 13.49 -11.75 -11.25
C VAL A 226 13.98 -12.54 -10.04
N VAL A 227 13.08 -12.92 -9.12
CA VAL A 227 13.46 -13.76 -7.97
C VAL A 227 14.06 -15.09 -8.42
N GLY A 228 13.52 -15.71 -9.47
CA GLY A 228 14.09 -16.94 -10.03
C GLY A 228 15.47 -16.74 -10.64
N ILE A 229 15.65 -15.65 -11.41
CA ILE A 229 16.93 -15.28 -12.03
C ILE A 229 18.01 -15.07 -10.96
N LEU A 230 17.68 -14.33 -9.89
CA LEU A 230 18.60 -14.09 -8.77
C LEU A 230 18.91 -15.38 -7.99
N ALA A 231 17.90 -16.22 -7.72
CA ALA A 231 18.10 -17.48 -7.00
C ALA A 231 19.02 -18.47 -7.72
N ARG A 232 19.09 -18.39 -9.07
CA ARG A 232 19.99 -19.21 -9.89
C ARG A 232 21.34 -18.55 -10.17
N ASN A 233 21.64 -17.40 -9.57
CA ASN A 233 22.86 -16.61 -9.85
C ASN A 233 23.06 -16.29 -11.34
N GLU A 234 21.96 -16.11 -12.08
CA GLU A 234 21.98 -15.75 -13.51
C GLU A 234 22.17 -14.24 -13.73
N ALA A 235 21.90 -13.43 -12.71
CA ALA A 235 22.16 -12.00 -12.68
C ALA A 235 22.95 -11.64 -11.42
N ASP A 236 23.77 -10.60 -11.51
CA ASP A 236 24.60 -10.04 -10.45
C ASP A 236 23.89 -8.87 -9.74
N VAL A 237 23.08 -8.11 -10.48
CA VAL A 237 22.30 -6.95 -10.00
C VAL A 237 20.87 -6.98 -10.53
N ALA A 238 19.95 -6.32 -9.82
CA ALA A 238 18.55 -6.19 -10.25
C ALA A 238 18.11 -4.72 -10.27
N ALA A 239 17.56 -4.23 -11.38
CA ALA A 239 17.06 -2.85 -11.49
C ALA A 239 15.64 -2.67 -10.93
N THR A 240 15.27 -3.41 -9.88
CA THR A 240 13.92 -3.38 -9.31
C THR A 240 13.92 -3.67 -7.81
N GLY A 241 12.91 -3.17 -7.12
CA GLY A 241 12.65 -3.48 -5.72
C GLY A 241 11.82 -4.75 -5.56
N ILE A 242 11.99 -5.44 -4.43
CA ILE A 242 11.20 -6.63 -4.07
C ILE A 242 10.50 -6.39 -2.73
N PHE A 243 9.22 -6.77 -2.67
CA PHE A 243 8.44 -6.78 -1.43
C PHE A 243 9.10 -7.61 -0.34
N GLN A 244 9.20 -7.04 0.85
CA GLN A 244 9.63 -7.78 2.04
C GLN A 244 8.54 -8.77 2.45
N ARG A 245 8.88 -10.06 2.42
CA ARG A 245 8.08 -11.14 2.99
C ARG A 245 9.00 -11.96 3.87
N ILE A 246 8.54 -12.35 5.05
CA ILE A 246 9.33 -13.10 6.04
C ILE A 246 9.99 -14.34 5.39
N ASN A 247 9.24 -15.05 4.55
CA ASN A 247 9.71 -16.26 3.88
C ASN A 247 10.75 -16.04 2.78
N ARG A 248 11.11 -14.79 2.45
CA ARG A 248 12.01 -14.46 1.32
C ARG A 248 13.35 -13.84 1.73
N HIS A 249 13.58 -13.50 3.00
CA HIS A 249 14.87 -12.95 3.46
C HIS A 249 16.05 -13.91 3.25
N ALA A 250 15.79 -15.22 3.23
CA ALA A 250 16.79 -16.23 2.94
C ALA A 250 17.20 -16.29 1.45
N GLU A 251 16.46 -15.63 0.55
CA GLU A 251 16.60 -15.81 -0.91
C GLU A 251 17.47 -14.75 -1.59
N PHE A 252 17.70 -13.61 -0.94
CA PHE A 252 18.48 -12.50 -1.48
C PHE A 252 19.16 -11.71 -0.35
N ASP A 253 20.12 -10.87 -0.74
CA ASP A 253 20.73 -9.90 0.16
C ASP A 253 20.16 -8.50 -0.11
N ILE A 254 19.94 -7.74 0.95
CA ILE A 254 19.37 -6.39 0.88
C ILE A 254 20.50 -5.37 0.97
N ILE A 255 20.52 -4.42 0.03
CA ILE A 255 21.50 -3.33 0.01
C ILE A 255 20.90 -1.98 0.40
N HIS A 256 19.60 -1.76 0.17
CA HIS A 256 18.95 -0.50 0.49
C HIS A 256 17.42 -0.64 0.59
N GLN A 257 16.79 0.22 1.40
CA GLN A 257 15.34 0.29 1.60
C GLN A 257 14.91 1.74 1.74
N SER A 258 14.14 2.23 0.78
CA SER A 258 13.68 3.63 0.76
C SER A 258 12.36 3.85 0.05
N TRP A 259 11.92 2.90 -0.77
CA TRP A 259 10.61 2.96 -1.39
C TRP A 259 9.54 2.36 -0.48
N GLU A 260 8.62 3.20 -0.01
CA GLU A 260 7.40 2.76 0.65
C GLU A 260 6.29 2.60 -0.39
N PHE A 261 5.79 1.38 -0.55
CA PHE A 261 4.75 1.01 -1.51
C PHE A 261 3.36 1.35 -0.93
N LYS A 262 2.64 2.25 -1.60
CA LYS A 262 1.26 2.62 -1.23
C LYS A 262 0.33 2.30 -2.38
N SER A 263 -0.43 1.23 -2.25
CA SER A 263 -1.50 0.91 -3.18
C SER A 263 -2.87 1.25 -2.60
N GLY A 264 -3.81 1.67 -3.45
CA GLY A 264 -5.21 1.76 -3.08
C GLY A 264 -6.10 2.19 -4.22
N PHE A 265 -7.37 2.41 -3.90
CA PHE A 265 -8.34 2.87 -4.90
C PHE A 265 -8.30 4.38 -4.97
N ILE A 266 -8.28 4.92 -6.19
CA ILE A 266 -8.39 6.33 -6.49
C ILE A 266 -9.69 6.54 -7.26
N TYR A 267 -10.49 7.50 -6.82
CA TYR A 267 -11.76 7.82 -7.47
C TYR A 267 -12.12 9.30 -7.23
N ARG A 268 -13.00 9.83 -8.08
CA ARG A 268 -13.60 11.16 -7.87
C ARG A 268 -14.95 10.98 -7.19
N ILE A 269 -15.22 11.76 -6.15
CA ILE A 269 -16.52 11.76 -5.51
C ILE A 269 -17.56 12.40 -6.43
N THR A 270 -18.73 11.78 -6.57
CA THR A 270 -19.86 12.30 -7.34
C THR A 270 -21.08 12.47 -6.43
N PRO A 271 -22.03 13.35 -6.79
CA PRO A 271 -23.28 13.51 -6.07
C PRO A 271 -24.04 12.18 -5.86
N GLU A 272 -24.02 11.30 -6.85
CA GLU A 272 -24.59 9.95 -6.76
C GLU A 272 -23.99 9.13 -5.61
N LEU A 273 -22.67 9.23 -5.40
CA LEU A 273 -21.97 8.53 -4.33
C LEU A 273 -22.32 9.08 -2.95
N THR A 274 -22.45 10.40 -2.84
CA THR A 274 -22.87 11.04 -1.60
C THR A 274 -24.34 10.78 -1.26
N ASN A 275 -25.20 10.73 -2.27
CA ASN A 275 -26.61 10.44 -2.11
C ASN A 275 -26.83 8.96 -1.76
N ALA A 276 -26.05 8.04 -2.35
CA ALA A 276 -26.03 6.62 -1.98
C ALA A 276 -25.52 6.39 -0.55
N ALA A 277 -24.62 7.23 -0.04
CA ALA A 277 -24.22 7.25 1.38
C ALA A 277 -25.28 7.89 2.30
N GLY A 278 -26.44 8.29 1.74
CA GLY A 278 -27.59 8.88 2.42
C GLY A 278 -27.56 10.40 2.57
N GLY A 279 -26.83 11.10 1.71
CA GLY A 279 -27.05 12.54 1.48
C GLY A 279 -28.46 12.76 0.92
N GLY A 280 -29.26 13.60 1.57
CA GLY A 280 -30.66 13.87 1.19
C GLY A 280 -31.71 12.96 1.84
N ASP A 281 -31.34 12.01 2.69
CA ASP A 281 -32.34 11.23 3.43
C ASP A 281 -32.96 12.09 4.55
N PHE A 282 -34.20 12.53 4.36
CA PHE A 282 -34.97 13.35 5.31
C PHE A 282 -35.18 12.70 6.69
N PHE A 283 -34.88 11.41 6.86
CA PHE A 283 -34.94 10.74 8.17
C PHE A 283 -33.62 10.79 8.95
N LYS A 284 -32.50 11.10 8.31
CA LYS A 284 -31.17 11.18 8.97
C LYS A 284 -30.92 12.40 9.88
N PRO A 285 -31.63 13.55 9.79
CA PRO A 285 -31.32 14.71 10.64
C PRO A 285 -31.37 14.44 12.15
N PHE A 286 -32.17 13.46 12.57
CA PHE A 286 -32.24 13.00 13.95
C PHE A 286 -31.94 11.50 14.03
N GLY A 287 -31.22 11.09 15.09
CA GLY A 287 -31.04 9.67 15.39
C GLY A 287 -32.37 8.99 15.71
N SER A 288 -32.45 7.67 15.52
CA SER A 288 -33.68 6.91 15.75
C SER A 288 -34.25 7.08 17.17
N SER A 289 -33.38 7.23 18.17
CA SER A 289 -33.78 7.51 19.56
C SER A 289 -34.50 8.86 19.72
N VAL A 290 -34.05 9.90 19.02
CA VAL A 290 -34.64 11.24 19.04
C VAL A 290 -35.98 11.24 18.34
N TRP A 291 -36.11 10.55 17.21
CA TRP A 291 -37.40 10.37 16.53
C TRP A 291 -38.43 9.68 17.44
N ILE A 292 -38.03 8.61 18.14
CA ILE A 292 -38.90 7.91 19.09
C ILE A 292 -39.28 8.83 20.26
N ALA A 293 -38.33 9.55 20.85
CA ALA A 293 -38.60 10.49 21.93
C ALA A 293 -39.54 11.63 21.48
N LEU A 294 -39.37 12.15 20.26
CA LEU A 294 -40.26 13.15 19.68
C LEU A 294 -41.68 12.60 19.53
N LEU A 295 -41.83 11.39 18.99
CA LEU A 295 -43.14 10.76 18.84
C LEU A 295 -43.83 10.53 20.19
N LEU A 296 -43.09 10.07 21.21
CA LEU A 296 -43.60 9.87 22.57
C LEU A 296 -44.02 11.19 23.24
N THR A 297 -43.21 12.24 23.09
CA THR A 297 -43.54 13.57 23.63
C THR A 297 -44.75 14.20 22.96
N LEU A 298 -44.90 14.04 21.64
CA LEU A 298 -46.09 14.49 20.91
C LEU A 298 -47.36 13.75 21.35
N LEU A 299 -47.29 12.42 21.53
CA LEU A 299 -48.41 11.63 22.06
C LEU A 299 -48.77 12.08 23.48
N LEU A 300 -47.78 12.31 24.34
CA LEU A 300 -48.00 12.83 25.68
C LEU A 300 -48.70 14.19 25.66
N ILE A 301 -48.29 15.11 24.77
CA ILE A 301 -48.93 16.42 24.61
C ILE A 301 -50.40 16.27 24.16
N VAL A 302 -50.70 15.37 23.21
CA VAL A 302 -52.09 15.09 22.80
C VAL A 302 -52.93 14.63 24.00
N ILE A 303 -52.40 13.71 24.81
CA ILE A 303 -53.07 13.19 26.00
C ILE A 303 -53.31 14.32 27.02
N VAL A 304 -52.29 15.14 27.31
CA VAL A 304 -52.40 16.27 28.24
C VAL A 304 -53.42 17.29 27.76
N LEU A 305 -53.40 17.66 26.47
CA LEU A 305 -54.37 18.59 25.89
C LEU A 305 -55.80 18.02 25.93
N LYS A 306 -55.99 16.73 25.65
CA LYS A 306 -57.31 16.09 25.71
C LYS A 306 -57.83 16.00 27.14
N LEU A 307 -57.00 15.59 28.10
CA LEU A 307 -57.38 15.48 29.49
C LEU A 307 -57.73 16.85 30.06
N SER A 308 -56.87 17.86 29.86
CA SER A 308 -57.12 19.23 30.31
C SER A 308 -58.37 19.84 29.67
N GLY A 309 -58.57 19.65 28.36
CA GLY A 309 -59.78 20.10 27.68
C GLY A 309 -61.06 19.41 28.18
N THR A 310 -61.00 18.11 28.46
CA THR A 310 -62.16 17.35 28.98
C THR A 310 -62.50 17.73 30.42
N LEU A 311 -61.48 17.99 31.25
CA LEU A 311 -61.67 18.50 32.61
C LEU A 311 -62.31 19.89 32.58
N LEU A 312 -61.79 20.80 31.75
CA LEU A 312 -62.35 22.14 31.58
C LEU A 312 -63.79 22.11 31.07
N PHE A 313 -64.12 21.21 30.14
CA PHE A 313 -65.51 21.00 29.69
C PHE A 313 -66.44 20.56 30.82
N LYS A 314 -65.98 19.64 31.69
CA LYS A 314 -66.75 19.18 32.85
C LYS A 314 -66.93 20.27 33.90
N THR A 315 -65.93 21.12 34.10
CA THR A 315 -65.96 22.20 35.10
C THR A 315 -66.68 23.45 34.60
N PHE A 316 -66.57 23.77 33.31
CA PHE A 316 -67.13 24.97 32.69
C PHE A 316 -67.93 24.58 31.44
N GLN A 317 -69.25 24.63 31.52
CA GLN A 317 -70.18 24.19 30.46
C GLN A 317 -70.10 25.00 29.14
N ASN A 318 -69.36 26.12 29.12
CA ASN A 318 -69.18 26.97 27.93
C ASN A 318 -68.01 26.53 27.02
N GLU A 319 -67.29 25.46 27.36
CA GLU A 319 -66.15 24.97 26.55
C GLU A 319 -66.60 23.91 25.52
N LEU A 320 -65.81 23.71 24.47
CA LEU A 320 -66.09 22.70 23.43
C LEU A 320 -65.50 21.33 23.81
N ASN A 321 -66.32 20.26 23.78
CA ASN A 321 -65.82 18.89 23.93
C ASN A 321 -65.30 18.34 22.59
N LEU A 322 -64.01 18.53 22.34
CA LEU A 322 -63.35 18.08 21.12
C LEU A 322 -63.02 16.58 21.16
N SER A 323 -63.09 15.92 19.99
CA SER A 323 -62.69 14.52 19.84
C SER A 323 -61.16 14.35 19.90
N TRP A 324 -60.68 13.14 20.13
CA TRP A 324 -59.25 12.82 20.07
C TRP A 324 -58.63 13.22 18.73
N ALA A 325 -59.35 13.00 17.62
CA ALA A 325 -58.91 13.36 16.28
C ALA A 325 -58.67 14.87 16.11
N ALA A 326 -59.49 15.71 16.75
CA ALA A 326 -59.30 17.16 16.71
C ALA A 326 -58.00 17.59 17.41
N TYR A 327 -57.65 17.01 18.57
CA TYR A 327 -56.39 17.30 19.24
C TYR A 327 -55.17 16.79 18.46
N ILE A 328 -55.29 15.62 17.82
CA ILE A 328 -54.25 15.12 16.91
C ILE A 328 -54.07 16.10 15.73
N ALA A 329 -55.16 16.58 15.12
CA ALA A 329 -55.10 17.56 14.05
C ALA A 329 -54.47 18.89 14.48
N ILE A 330 -54.74 19.37 15.70
CA ILE A 330 -54.08 20.56 16.27
C ILE A 330 -52.57 20.34 16.38
N VAL A 331 -52.15 19.22 16.97
CA VAL A 331 -50.71 18.94 17.17
C VAL A 331 -50.01 18.79 15.82
N VAL A 332 -50.59 18.04 14.87
CA VAL A 332 -50.06 17.87 13.51
C VAL A 332 -50.04 19.19 12.74
N GLY A 333 -51.10 20.00 12.82
CA GLY A 333 -51.17 21.33 12.19
C GLY A 333 -50.15 22.31 12.77
N THR A 334 -49.89 22.21 14.08
CA THR A 334 -48.86 23.01 14.77
C THR A 334 -47.45 22.58 14.36
N LEU A 335 -47.17 21.27 14.32
CA LEU A 335 -45.92 20.71 13.78
C LEU A 335 -45.67 21.14 12.32
N SER A 336 -46.73 21.20 11.53
CA SER A 336 -46.70 21.62 10.12
C SER A 336 -46.68 23.15 9.94
N GLN A 337 -46.56 23.92 11.02
CA GLN A 337 -46.51 25.39 11.04
C GLN A 337 -47.76 26.11 10.51
N GLN A 338 -48.86 25.40 10.29
CA GLN A 338 -50.13 26.01 9.86
C GLN A 338 -50.95 26.46 11.05
N GLY A 339 -50.89 25.73 12.17
CA GLY A 339 -51.75 25.91 13.33
C GLY A 339 -53.23 25.74 12.99
N ILE A 340 -54.11 25.79 14.00
CA ILE A 340 -55.56 25.90 13.74
C ILE A 340 -56.14 26.99 14.65
N PRO A 341 -56.51 28.15 14.10
CA PRO A 341 -56.97 29.28 14.90
C PRO A 341 -58.34 28.98 15.53
N GLY A 342 -58.55 29.49 16.76
CA GLY A 342 -59.87 29.51 17.40
C GLY A 342 -60.38 28.20 18.01
N ILE A 343 -59.64 27.08 17.88
CA ILE A 343 -60.08 25.78 18.46
C ILE A 343 -59.67 25.62 19.93
N ILE A 344 -58.57 26.26 20.35
CA ILE A 344 -58.03 26.12 21.71
C ILE A 344 -58.67 27.15 22.63
N SER A 345 -59.18 26.68 23.77
CA SER A 345 -59.76 27.52 24.82
C SER A 345 -58.79 28.61 25.30
N PRO A 346 -59.26 29.85 25.59
CA PRO A 346 -58.42 30.96 26.03
C PRO A 346 -57.86 30.81 27.46
N ARG A 347 -58.18 29.72 28.16
CA ARG A 347 -57.79 29.45 29.56
C ARG A 347 -56.29 29.22 29.72
N PHE A 348 -55.76 29.66 30.86
CA PHE A 348 -54.32 29.68 31.15
C PHE A 348 -53.65 28.30 31.07
N SER A 349 -54.27 27.25 31.61
CA SER A 349 -53.70 25.90 31.62
C SER A 349 -53.45 25.32 30.22
N LEU A 350 -54.44 25.46 29.32
CA LEU A 350 -54.33 25.04 27.92
C LEU A 350 -53.34 25.91 27.14
N LYS A 351 -53.28 27.22 27.45
CA LYS A 351 -52.27 28.12 26.86
C LYS A 351 -50.86 27.69 27.22
N VAL A 352 -50.59 27.31 28.47
CA VAL A 352 -49.25 26.84 28.87
C VAL A 352 -48.86 25.56 28.13
N ALA A 353 -49.78 24.58 28.05
CA ALA A 353 -49.54 23.33 27.33
C ALA A 353 -49.38 23.51 25.82
N TYR A 354 -50.10 24.47 25.23
CA TYR A 354 -49.96 24.82 23.82
C TYR A 354 -48.67 25.62 23.55
N SER A 355 -48.29 26.54 24.45
CA SER A 355 -47.03 27.28 24.35
C SER A 355 -45.82 26.37 24.47
N SER A 356 -45.86 25.32 25.30
CA SER A 356 -44.78 24.33 25.36
C SER A 356 -44.68 23.50 24.07
N LEU A 357 -45.80 23.17 23.44
CA LEU A 357 -45.83 22.57 22.10
C LEU A 357 -45.21 23.50 21.05
N LEU A 358 -45.58 24.79 21.04
CA LEU A 358 -45.01 25.77 20.11
C LEU A 358 -43.49 25.90 20.29
N LEU A 359 -43.00 25.92 21.53
CA LEU A 359 -41.57 25.97 21.82
C LEU A 359 -40.86 24.70 21.35
N LEU A 360 -41.45 23.52 21.58
CA LEU A 360 -40.93 22.25 21.08
C LEU A 360 -40.83 22.27 19.54
N VAL A 361 -41.91 22.67 18.86
CA VAL A 361 -41.95 22.75 17.38
C VAL A 361 -40.91 23.73 16.86
N LEU A 362 -40.75 24.90 17.50
CA LEU A 362 -39.74 25.89 17.12
C LEU A 362 -38.32 25.30 17.19
N VAL A 363 -37.99 24.61 18.28
CA VAL A 363 -36.68 23.98 18.46
C VAL A 363 -36.48 22.87 17.42
N VAL A 364 -37.42 21.93 17.32
CA VAL A 364 -37.32 20.79 16.40
C VAL A 364 -37.18 21.25 14.96
N TYR A 365 -37.97 22.24 14.54
CA TYR A 365 -37.90 22.77 13.18
C TYR A 365 -36.55 23.40 12.89
N ASN A 366 -36.06 24.29 13.75
CA ASN A 366 -34.77 24.97 13.53
C ASN A 366 -33.60 23.97 13.44
N TYR A 367 -33.57 22.95 14.31
CA TYR A 367 -32.53 21.91 14.22
C TYR A 367 -32.68 21.06 12.96
N TYR A 368 -33.89 20.63 12.64
CA TYR A 368 -34.16 19.81 11.46
C TYR A 368 -33.73 20.53 10.18
N THR A 369 -34.16 21.78 9.99
CA THR A 369 -33.83 22.56 8.78
C THR A 369 -32.34 22.86 8.71
N SER A 370 -31.69 23.16 9.84
CA SER A 370 -30.25 23.45 9.85
C SER A 370 -29.42 22.23 9.43
N VAL A 371 -29.81 21.03 9.87
CA VAL A 371 -29.10 19.80 9.49
C VAL A 371 -29.41 19.39 8.05
N VAL A 372 -30.65 19.54 7.58
CA VAL A 372 -31.00 19.24 6.18
C VAL A 372 -30.28 20.19 5.21
N VAL A 373 -30.36 21.50 5.46
CA VAL A 373 -29.69 22.53 4.63
C VAL A 373 -28.18 22.38 4.75
N GLY A 374 -27.67 22.19 5.97
CA GLY A 374 -26.25 21.89 6.20
C GLY A 374 -25.79 20.66 5.43
N GLY A 375 -26.52 19.55 5.48
CA GLY A 375 -26.17 18.31 4.79
C GLY A 375 -26.22 18.41 3.26
N LEU A 376 -27.16 19.19 2.72
CA LEU A 376 -27.29 19.39 1.27
C LEU A 376 -26.26 20.40 0.72
N LEU A 377 -25.83 21.37 1.52
CA LEU A 377 -24.85 22.39 1.13
C LEU A 377 -23.42 22.07 1.57
N SER A 378 -23.23 21.11 2.46
CA SER A 378 -21.89 20.68 2.88
C SER A 378 -21.17 19.96 1.76
N SER A 379 -19.84 20.06 1.77
CA SER A 379 -18.99 19.37 0.80
C SER A 379 -19.34 17.89 0.74
N PRO A 380 -19.24 17.26 -0.45
CA PRO A 380 -19.50 15.85 -0.61
C PRO A 380 -18.69 15.04 0.43
N GLY A 381 -19.35 14.08 1.09
CA GLY A 381 -18.82 13.34 2.26
C GLY A 381 -17.46 12.67 2.02
N SER A 382 -16.93 11.94 3.02
CA SER A 382 -15.62 11.29 2.88
C SER A 382 -15.57 10.26 1.73
N GLY A 383 -16.72 9.72 1.32
CA GLY A 383 -16.82 8.67 0.31
C GLY A 383 -16.36 7.31 0.87
N PRO A 384 -16.39 6.24 0.06
CA PRO A 384 -15.87 4.93 0.46
C PRO A 384 -14.38 4.98 0.86
N GLU A 385 -14.06 4.63 2.10
CA GLU A 385 -12.66 4.56 2.60
C GLU A 385 -12.14 3.12 2.69
N THR A 386 -13.04 2.15 2.86
CA THR A 386 -12.70 0.74 3.01
C THR A 386 -12.98 -0.08 1.76
N VAL A 387 -12.30 -1.22 1.62
CA VAL A 387 -12.55 -2.16 0.51
C VAL A 387 -14.01 -2.63 0.52
N ARG A 388 -14.62 -2.77 1.70
CA ARG A 388 -16.04 -3.16 1.83
C ARG A 388 -16.96 -2.09 1.24
N GLU A 389 -16.78 -0.84 1.61
CA GLU A 389 -17.57 0.26 1.06
C GLU A 389 -17.38 0.41 -0.45
N ILE A 390 -16.18 0.12 -0.98
CA ILE A 390 -15.96 0.10 -2.44
C ILE A 390 -16.75 -1.02 -3.12
N ILE A 391 -16.84 -2.22 -2.51
CA ILE A 391 -17.67 -3.33 -3.03
C ILE A 391 -19.14 -2.91 -3.07
N ASP A 392 -19.63 -2.30 -1.98
CA ASP A 392 -21.03 -1.91 -1.83
C ASP A 392 -21.40 -0.65 -2.64
N SER A 393 -20.42 0.17 -3.01
CA SER A 393 -20.62 1.39 -3.81
C SER A 393 -21.03 1.07 -5.26
N PRO A 394 -21.64 2.02 -5.99
CA PRO A 394 -21.93 1.85 -7.43
C PRO A 394 -20.66 1.99 -8.31
N LEU A 395 -19.48 2.24 -7.74
CA LEU A 395 -18.26 2.48 -8.51
C LEU A 395 -17.86 1.28 -9.38
N ILE A 396 -17.49 1.56 -10.62
CA ILE A 396 -16.91 0.59 -11.54
C ILE A 396 -15.40 0.55 -11.30
N VAL A 397 -14.91 -0.63 -10.90
CA VAL A 397 -13.52 -0.77 -10.44
C VAL A 397 -12.62 -1.30 -11.55
N SER A 398 -11.53 -0.63 -11.85
CA SER A 398 -10.46 -1.11 -12.73
C SER A 398 -9.12 -1.19 -11.99
N PHE A 399 -8.19 -1.96 -12.52
CA PHE A 399 -6.89 -2.28 -11.92
C PHE A 399 -5.78 -1.96 -12.90
N ARG A 400 -4.59 -1.62 -12.39
CA ARG A 400 -3.40 -1.49 -13.24
C ARG A 400 -3.12 -2.82 -13.94
N ASP A 401 -2.85 -2.78 -15.24
CA ASP A 401 -2.44 -3.97 -15.97
C ASP A 401 -1.00 -4.36 -15.63
N ILE A 402 -0.83 -5.09 -14.53
CA ILE A 402 0.48 -5.53 -14.04
C ILE A 402 0.38 -6.90 -13.36
N GLY A 403 1.45 -7.68 -13.44
CA GLY A 403 1.49 -9.06 -12.97
C GLY A 403 1.05 -9.29 -11.52
N TYR A 404 1.29 -8.36 -10.59
CA TYR A 404 0.95 -8.58 -9.18
C TYR A 404 -0.56 -8.53 -8.90
N HIS A 405 -1.36 -7.77 -9.66
CA HIS A 405 -2.82 -7.80 -9.56
C HIS A 405 -3.39 -9.09 -10.13
N LYS A 406 -2.89 -9.54 -11.29
CA LYS A 406 -3.29 -10.80 -11.93
C LYS A 406 -3.02 -11.99 -11.00
N ILE A 407 -1.87 -12.00 -10.33
CA ILE A 407 -1.50 -13.02 -9.35
C ILE A 407 -2.37 -12.93 -8.10
N LEU A 408 -2.64 -11.72 -7.59
CA LEU A 408 -3.47 -11.52 -6.39
C LEU A 408 -4.83 -12.21 -6.54
N PHE A 409 -5.56 -11.94 -7.63
CA PHE A 409 -6.89 -12.52 -7.82
C PHE A 409 -6.88 -14.04 -8.06
N ARG A 410 -5.80 -14.56 -8.66
CA ARG A 410 -5.65 -16.00 -8.91
C ARG A 410 -5.32 -16.78 -7.64
N GLU A 411 -4.55 -16.20 -6.72
CA GLU A 411 -3.95 -16.93 -5.59
C GLU A 411 -4.53 -16.56 -4.22
N THR A 412 -5.27 -15.44 -4.11
CA THR A 412 -5.81 -14.99 -2.82
C THR A 412 -6.85 -15.95 -2.25
N LYS A 413 -6.75 -16.18 -0.94
CA LYS A 413 -7.75 -16.90 -0.13
C LYS A 413 -8.58 -15.96 0.75
N VAL A 414 -8.30 -14.67 0.70
CA VAL A 414 -8.95 -13.68 1.54
C VAL A 414 -10.40 -13.48 1.05
N PRO A 415 -11.43 -13.68 1.90
CA PRO A 415 -12.82 -13.70 1.47
C PRO A 415 -13.26 -12.37 0.84
N ILE A 416 -12.89 -11.23 1.44
CA ILE A 416 -13.29 -9.90 0.94
C ILE A 416 -12.71 -9.59 -0.45
N ILE A 417 -11.49 -10.07 -0.75
CA ILE A 417 -10.88 -9.86 -2.08
C ILE A 417 -11.55 -10.76 -3.12
N ARG A 418 -11.99 -11.96 -2.72
CA ARG A 418 -12.74 -12.86 -3.59
C ARG A 418 -14.12 -12.30 -3.91
N GLU A 419 -14.80 -11.77 -2.90
CA GLU A 419 -16.08 -11.08 -3.06
C GLU A 419 -15.95 -9.86 -3.99
N LEU A 420 -14.93 -9.03 -3.79
CA LEU A 420 -14.59 -7.93 -4.71
C LEU A 420 -14.42 -8.43 -6.15
N TYR A 421 -13.70 -9.55 -6.34
CA TYR A 421 -13.48 -10.12 -7.66
C TYR A 421 -14.80 -10.59 -8.29
N ASP A 422 -15.62 -11.35 -7.57
CA ASP A 422 -16.88 -11.87 -8.09
C ASP A 422 -17.88 -10.76 -8.44
N ILE A 423 -17.92 -9.67 -7.65
CA ILE A 423 -18.88 -8.57 -7.85
C ILE A 423 -18.38 -7.54 -8.87
N LYS A 424 -17.11 -7.12 -8.80
CA LYS A 424 -16.58 -5.97 -9.58
C LYS A 424 -15.72 -6.35 -10.78
N VAL A 425 -15.14 -7.55 -10.79
CA VAL A 425 -14.14 -7.98 -11.79
C VAL A 425 -14.68 -9.04 -12.76
N ARG A 426 -15.36 -10.06 -12.24
CA ARG A 426 -15.87 -11.20 -13.00
C ARG A 426 -16.93 -10.85 -14.06
N PRO A 427 -17.85 -9.88 -13.86
CA PRO A 427 -18.86 -9.56 -14.86
C PRO A 427 -18.23 -9.08 -16.17
N SER A 428 -18.68 -9.64 -17.30
CA SER A 428 -18.17 -9.25 -18.62
C SER A 428 -18.51 -7.79 -18.95
N ARG A 429 -17.52 -7.10 -19.50
CA ARG A 429 -17.60 -5.73 -20.01
C ARG A 429 -17.62 -5.66 -21.53
N GLU A 430 -17.56 -6.81 -22.21
CA GLU A 430 -17.58 -6.86 -23.68
C GLU A 430 -18.85 -6.21 -24.23
N GLY A 431 -18.68 -5.34 -25.23
CA GLY A 431 -19.79 -4.62 -25.88
C GLY A 431 -20.39 -3.47 -25.07
N LYS A 432 -19.81 -3.09 -23.92
CA LYS A 432 -20.22 -1.92 -23.14
C LYS A 432 -19.16 -0.81 -23.28
N ASP A 433 -19.59 0.45 -23.29
CA ASP A 433 -18.70 1.63 -23.27
C ASP A 433 -18.08 1.82 -21.87
N LEU A 434 -17.28 0.83 -21.45
CA LEU A 434 -16.66 0.73 -20.13
C LEU A 434 -15.16 0.49 -20.27
N PRO A 435 -14.34 1.01 -19.35
CA PRO A 435 -12.91 0.74 -19.37
C PRO A 435 -12.65 -0.75 -19.08
N PRO A 436 -11.60 -1.33 -19.69
CA PRO A 436 -11.14 -2.67 -19.37
C PRO A 436 -10.89 -2.84 -17.86
N VAL A 437 -11.04 -4.07 -17.38
CA VAL A 437 -10.75 -4.43 -15.97
C VAL A 437 -9.29 -4.13 -15.64
N TYR A 438 -8.37 -4.56 -16.51
CA TYR A 438 -6.95 -4.27 -16.41
C TYR A 438 -6.62 -3.23 -17.48
N THR A 439 -6.09 -2.10 -17.06
CA THR A 439 -5.86 -0.96 -17.95
C THR A 439 -4.67 -0.14 -17.49
N ASP A 440 -4.16 0.70 -18.38
CA ASP A 440 -3.09 1.65 -18.09
C ASP A 440 -3.63 2.95 -17.50
N VAL A 441 -2.74 3.68 -16.83
CA VAL A 441 -3.06 4.94 -16.16
C VAL A 441 -3.63 5.96 -17.15
N VAL A 442 -2.96 6.17 -18.29
CA VAL A 442 -3.37 7.13 -19.32
C VAL A 442 -4.78 6.84 -19.84
N THR A 443 -5.18 5.56 -19.91
CA THR A 443 -6.50 5.18 -20.41
C THR A 443 -7.60 5.40 -19.38
N ILE A 444 -7.33 5.21 -18.08
CA ILE A 444 -8.36 5.28 -17.03
C ILE A 444 -8.55 6.68 -16.45
N VAL A 445 -7.53 7.55 -16.48
CA VAL A 445 -7.60 8.90 -15.89
C VAL A 445 -8.75 9.74 -16.46
N PRO A 446 -9.05 9.73 -17.78
CA PRO A 446 -10.23 10.40 -18.31
C PRO A 446 -11.56 9.88 -17.73
N PHE A 447 -11.66 8.58 -17.42
CA PHE A 447 -12.84 8.00 -16.77
C PHE A 447 -12.91 8.40 -15.29
N LEU A 448 -11.77 8.46 -14.59
CA LEU A 448 -11.72 8.99 -13.23
C LEU A 448 -12.18 10.46 -13.19
N LYS A 449 -11.80 11.27 -14.19
CA LYS A 449 -12.26 12.65 -14.34
C LYS A 449 -13.76 12.74 -14.58
N ARG A 450 -14.39 11.77 -15.26
CA ARG A 450 -15.87 11.71 -15.41
C ARG A 450 -16.58 11.35 -14.11
N GLY A 451 -15.95 10.59 -13.22
CA GLY A 451 -16.55 10.08 -11.98
C GLY A 451 -17.37 8.80 -12.20
N GLY A 452 -17.72 8.10 -11.12
CA GLY A 452 -18.38 6.78 -11.16
C GLY A 452 -17.41 5.59 -11.35
N TYR A 453 -16.11 5.86 -11.46
CA TYR A 453 -15.06 4.86 -11.63
C TYR A 453 -14.07 4.91 -10.46
N ALA A 454 -13.51 3.76 -10.11
CA ALA A 454 -12.41 3.64 -9.17
C ALA A 454 -11.27 2.84 -9.78
N PHE A 455 -10.05 3.32 -9.60
CA PHE A 455 -8.85 2.69 -10.13
C PHE A 455 -7.94 2.24 -9.01
N HIS A 456 -7.55 0.97 -9.01
CA HIS A 456 -6.59 0.44 -8.05
C HIS A 456 -5.21 0.26 -8.69
N CYS A 457 -4.25 1.03 -8.20
CA CYS A 457 -2.85 0.97 -8.59
C CYS A 457 -1.94 1.24 -7.39
N GLU A 458 -0.63 1.27 -7.62
CA GLU A 458 0.27 2.01 -6.74
C GLU A 458 -0.04 3.50 -6.96
N MET A 459 -0.36 4.21 -5.88
CA MET A 459 -1.04 5.51 -5.99
C MET A 459 -0.18 6.58 -6.69
N THR A 460 1.15 6.50 -6.54
CA THR A 460 2.08 7.49 -7.09
C THR A 460 2.11 7.45 -8.62
N GLU A 461 1.81 6.29 -9.22
CA GLU A 461 1.74 6.13 -10.67
C GLU A 461 0.60 6.92 -11.31
N ALA A 462 -0.53 7.05 -10.60
CA ALA A 462 -1.71 7.73 -11.13
C ALA A 462 -1.68 9.23 -10.86
N PHE A 463 -1.06 9.67 -9.76
CA PHE A 463 -1.07 11.08 -9.37
C PHE A 463 -0.38 11.99 -10.38
N GLN A 464 0.62 11.50 -11.13
CA GLN A 464 1.25 12.27 -12.20
C GLN A 464 0.26 12.62 -13.31
N GLU A 465 -0.42 11.61 -13.87
CA GLU A 465 -1.39 11.80 -14.96
C GLU A 465 -2.63 12.55 -14.48
N ILE A 466 -3.07 12.29 -13.25
CA ILE A 466 -4.17 13.05 -12.63
C ILE A 466 -3.80 14.53 -12.52
N ALA A 467 -2.58 14.87 -12.08
CA ALA A 467 -2.16 16.27 -11.98
C ALA A 467 -2.08 16.97 -13.36
N TYR A 468 -1.87 16.21 -14.43
CA TYR A 468 -1.85 16.72 -15.80
C TYR A 468 -3.25 16.93 -16.38
N GLU A 469 -4.18 16.00 -16.15
CA GLU A 469 -5.52 16.06 -16.76
C GLU A 469 -6.60 16.74 -15.89
N PHE A 470 -6.46 16.75 -14.56
CA PHE A 470 -7.53 17.21 -13.67
C PHE A 470 -7.44 18.71 -13.41
N ASP A 471 -8.61 19.35 -13.35
CA ASP A 471 -8.70 20.77 -12.98
C ASP A 471 -8.64 20.89 -11.44
N ALA A 472 -8.44 22.12 -10.93
CA ALA A 472 -8.35 22.36 -9.49
C ALA A 472 -9.59 21.83 -8.71
N ASN A 473 -10.78 21.91 -9.31
CA ASN A 473 -12.02 21.40 -8.72
C ASN A 473 -12.05 19.86 -8.70
N ASP A 474 -11.63 19.21 -9.78
CA ASP A 474 -11.59 17.74 -9.86
C ASP A 474 -10.60 17.16 -8.84
N ILE A 475 -9.47 17.85 -8.63
CA ILE A 475 -8.49 17.48 -7.59
C ILE A 475 -9.11 17.54 -6.19
N CYS A 476 -9.93 18.54 -5.91
CA CYS A 476 -10.63 18.67 -4.62
C CYS A 476 -11.68 17.56 -4.39
N GLU A 477 -12.22 17.01 -5.46
CA GLU A 477 -13.16 15.88 -5.45
C GLU A 477 -12.44 14.51 -5.44
N LEU A 478 -11.12 14.49 -5.60
CA LEU A 478 -10.33 13.26 -5.57
C LEU A 478 -10.31 12.65 -4.15
N ARG A 479 -10.65 11.35 -4.07
CA ARG A 479 -10.64 10.55 -2.85
C ARG A 479 -9.82 9.29 -3.05
N THR A 480 -9.39 8.71 -1.94
CA THR A 480 -8.58 7.49 -1.92
C THR A 480 -9.11 6.53 -0.88
N ALA A 481 -9.29 5.26 -1.25
CA ALA A 481 -9.65 4.19 -0.31
C ALA A 481 -8.46 3.26 -0.05
N LYS A 482 -8.51 2.53 1.08
CA LYS A 482 -7.51 1.53 1.45
C LYS A 482 -7.34 0.47 0.35
N GLY A 483 -6.09 0.09 0.09
CA GLY A 483 -5.76 -0.88 -0.95
C GLY A 483 -5.80 -2.33 -0.52
N LEU A 484 -5.47 -3.17 -1.49
CA LEU A 484 -5.46 -4.63 -1.36
C LEU A 484 -4.13 -5.20 -0.84
N PHE A 485 -3.09 -4.36 -0.71
CA PHE A 485 -1.72 -4.78 -0.33
C PHE A 485 -1.21 -4.13 0.97
N ASN A 486 -2.09 -3.89 1.95
CA ASN A 486 -1.77 -3.10 3.16
C ASN A 486 -0.64 -3.65 4.05
N ASP A 487 -0.31 -4.94 3.93
CA ASP A 487 0.76 -5.59 4.70
C ASP A 487 2.16 -5.36 4.11
N LEU A 488 2.25 -4.86 2.87
CA LEU A 488 3.50 -4.73 2.12
C LEU A 488 3.92 -3.26 2.02
N ARG A 489 4.54 -2.73 3.08
CA ARG A 489 4.89 -1.30 3.14
C ARG A 489 6.24 -0.96 2.53
N LEU A 490 7.26 -1.80 2.71
CA LEU A 490 8.64 -1.47 2.32
C LEU A 490 9.15 -2.39 1.21
N MET A 491 9.76 -1.78 0.19
CA MET A 491 10.47 -2.48 -0.87
C MET A 491 11.97 -2.42 -0.62
N SER A 492 12.65 -3.53 -0.89
CA SER A 492 14.10 -3.59 -0.82
C SER A 492 14.72 -3.62 -2.19
N PHE A 493 15.80 -2.87 -2.33
CA PHE A 493 16.78 -3.08 -3.38
C PHE A 493 17.65 -4.28 -2.99
N VAL A 494 17.68 -5.30 -3.85
CA VAL A 494 18.28 -6.60 -3.53
C VAL A 494 19.33 -7.03 -4.55
N LEU A 495 20.22 -7.90 -4.08
CA LEU A 495 21.19 -8.65 -4.87
C LEU A 495 20.98 -10.17 -4.68
N PRO A 496 21.57 -11.03 -5.53
CA PRO A 496 21.59 -12.47 -5.28
C PRO A 496 22.12 -12.81 -3.89
N LYS A 497 21.64 -13.93 -3.32
CA LYS A 497 22.06 -14.33 -1.98
C LYS A 497 23.57 -14.63 -1.94
N ARG A 498 24.25 -14.10 -0.92
CA ARG A 498 25.71 -14.18 -0.77
C ARG A 498 26.42 -13.54 -1.97
N SER A 499 25.93 -12.41 -2.44
CA SER A 499 26.58 -11.64 -3.50
C SER A 499 27.86 -10.99 -2.97
N MET A 500 28.92 -11.04 -3.76
CA MET A 500 30.19 -10.41 -3.41
C MET A 500 30.15 -8.88 -3.46
N TYR A 501 29.14 -8.30 -4.11
CA TYR A 501 28.97 -6.85 -4.22
C TYR A 501 28.15 -6.26 -3.06
N THR A 502 27.51 -7.10 -2.23
CA THR A 502 26.56 -6.65 -1.20
C THR A 502 27.14 -5.60 -0.27
N GLU A 503 28.32 -5.82 0.31
CA GLU A 503 28.91 -4.88 1.26
C GLU A 503 29.35 -3.58 0.59
N MET A 504 30.01 -3.69 -0.57
CA MET A 504 30.44 -2.53 -1.37
C MET A 504 29.23 -1.64 -1.70
N PHE A 505 28.21 -2.22 -2.32
CA PHE A 505 27.02 -1.47 -2.73
C PHE A 505 26.20 -0.97 -1.54
N ARG A 506 26.18 -1.67 -0.40
CA ARG A 506 25.52 -1.17 0.82
C ARG A 506 26.22 0.08 1.35
N ILE A 507 27.56 0.08 1.43
CA ILE A 507 28.34 1.26 1.84
C ILE A 507 28.08 2.43 0.89
N THR A 508 28.11 2.18 -0.41
CA THR A 508 27.84 3.21 -1.43
C THR A 508 26.42 3.73 -1.36
N MET A 509 25.42 2.87 -1.15
CA MET A 509 24.03 3.29 -0.97
C MET A 509 23.82 4.14 0.27
N MET A 510 24.50 3.82 1.39
CA MET A 510 24.49 4.68 2.58
C MET A 510 25.06 6.06 2.26
N ARG A 511 26.19 6.13 1.54
CA ARG A 511 26.76 7.40 1.11
C ARG A 511 25.84 8.19 0.19
N ILE A 512 25.24 7.55 -0.82
CA ILE A 512 24.26 8.16 -1.74
C ILE A 512 23.05 8.71 -0.96
N GLN A 513 22.65 8.04 0.12
CA GLN A 513 21.60 8.51 1.01
C GLN A 513 22.03 9.73 1.84
N GLU A 514 23.22 9.70 2.44
CA GLU A 514 23.77 10.79 3.26
C GLU A 514 23.93 12.09 2.47
N ILE A 515 24.36 12.03 1.21
CA ILE A 515 24.48 13.21 0.34
C ILE A 515 23.15 13.68 -0.26
N GLY A 516 22.05 12.99 0.03
CA GLY A 516 20.69 13.39 -0.37
C GLY A 516 20.24 12.96 -1.77
N LEU A 517 21.03 12.18 -2.51
CA LEU A 517 20.64 11.69 -3.86
C LEU A 517 19.45 10.72 -3.80
N VAL A 518 19.38 9.87 -2.77
CA VAL A 518 18.19 9.01 -2.55
C VAL A 518 16.94 9.87 -2.35
N LYS A 519 17.02 10.89 -1.49
CA LYS A 519 15.90 11.81 -1.23
C LYS A 519 15.45 12.54 -2.49
N ARG A 520 16.39 13.07 -3.28
CA ARG A 520 16.10 13.70 -4.57
C ARG A 520 15.41 12.73 -5.53
N THR A 521 15.91 11.50 -5.63
CA THR A 521 15.35 10.47 -6.53
C THR A 521 13.93 10.07 -6.11
N LEU A 522 13.68 9.98 -4.80
CA LEU A 522 12.33 9.79 -4.25
C LEU A 522 11.40 10.94 -4.63
N THR A 523 11.80 12.20 -4.47
CA THR A 523 10.96 13.35 -4.83
C THR A 523 10.59 13.37 -6.32
N ILE A 524 11.50 12.94 -7.21
CA ILE A 524 11.25 12.88 -8.65
C ILE A 524 10.25 11.77 -9.01
N HIS A 525 10.37 10.59 -8.40
CA HIS A 525 9.58 9.43 -8.79
C HIS A 525 8.31 9.23 -7.95
N LYS A 526 8.31 9.62 -6.68
CA LYS A 526 7.23 9.41 -5.73
C LYS A 526 6.36 10.66 -5.62
N ILE A 527 5.58 10.91 -6.66
CA ILE A 527 4.64 12.03 -6.72
C ILE A 527 3.53 11.79 -5.68
N GLU A 528 3.28 12.80 -4.84
CA GLU A 528 2.22 12.76 -3.83
C GLU A 528 0.87 13.16 -4.43
N LYS A 529 -0.21 12.90 -3.69
CA LYS A 529 -1.56 13.32 -4.10
C LYS A 529 -1.57 14.84 -4.32
N PRO A 530 -2.07 15.33 -5.47
CA PRO A 530 -2.19 16.77 -5.72
C PRO A 530 -3.03 17.45 -4.62
N ILE A 531 -2.56 18.62 -4.19
CA ILE A 531 -3.21 19.39 -3.13
C ILE A 531 -4.40 20.15 -3.74
N CYS A 532 -5.56 20.06 -3.09
CA CYS A 532 -6.72 20.85 -3.44
C CYS A 532 -6.43 22.35 -3.21
N GLN A 533 -6.46 23.14 -4.29
CA GLN A 533 -6.25 24.60 -4.24
C GLN A 533 -7.55 25.40 -4.39
N SER A 534 -8.66 24.73 -4.74
CA SER A 534 -9.97 25.35 -4.91
C SER A 534 -10.78 25.33 -3.61
N GLY A 535 -11.74 26.26 -3.48
CA GLY A 535 -12.80 26.14 -2.49
C GLY A 535 -13.70 24.94 -2.81
N GLY A 536 -14.24 24.29 -1.78
CA GLY A 536 -15.16 23.16 -1.98
C GLY A 536 -16.36 23.57 -2.84
N ARG A 537 -16.61 22.83 -3.92
CA ARG A 537 -17.77 23.07 -4.79
C ARG A 537 -19.03 22.56 -4.10
N VAL A 538 -20.05 23.42 -4.01
CA VAL A 538 -21.40 22.99 -3.62
C VAL A 538 -22.08 22.42 -4.86
N HIS A 539 -22.45 21.15 -4.82
CA HIS A 539 -23.20 20.52 -5.91
C HIS A 539 -24.68 20.91 -5.85
N PRO A 540 -25.35 21.11 -6.99
CA PRO A 540 -26.79 21.30 -7.01
C PRO A 540 -27.49 20.04 -6.46
N VAL A 541 -28.60 20.23 -5.75
CA VAL A 541 -29.39 19.12 -5.20
C VAL A 541 -30.12 18.41 -6.34
N GLU A 542 -29.82 17.12 -6.52
CA GLU A 542 -30.46 16.28 -7.54
C GLU A 542 -31.85 15.80 -7.09
N PHE A 543 -32.72 15.48 -8.05
CA PHE A 543 -34.08 14.98 -7.79
C PHE A 543 -34.09 13.73 -6.90
N PHE A 544 -33.10 12.85 -7.06
CA PHE A 544 -32.97 11.65 -6.24
C PHE A 544 -32.84 11.98 -4.75
N GLY A 545 -32.12 13.06 -4.40
CA GLY A 545 -31.94 13.52 -3.03
C GLY A 545 -33.21 14.03 -2.35
N VAL A 546 -34.27 14.32 -3.10
CA VAL A 546 -35.59 14.74 -2.57
C VAL A 546 -36.71 13.73 -2.82
N SER A 547 -36.39 12.59 -3.44
CA SER A 547 -37.37 11.59 -3.87
C SER A 547 -38.19 11.01 -2.73
N THR A 548 -37.59 10.81 -1.56
CA THR A 548 -38.25 10.25 -0.36
C THR A 548 -39.43 11.13 0.10
N ALA A 549 -39.31 12.45 0.05
CA ALA A 549 -40.42 13.37 0.38
C ALA A 549 -41.60 13.21 -0.60
N PHE A 550 -41.33 13.06 -1.90
CA PHE A 550 -42.37 12.82 -2.90
C PHE A 550 -43.07 11.47 -2.68
N PHE A 551 -42.33 10.41 -2.35
CA PHE A 551 -42.93 9.11 -2.03
C PHE A 551 -43.85 9.18 -0.80
N VAL A 552 -43.44 9.88 0.26
CA VAL A 552 -44.28 10.10 1.46
C VAL A 552 -45.55 10.88 1.11
N LEU A 553 -45.44 11.94 0.30
CA LEU A 553 -46.58 12.74 -0.13
C LEU A 553 -47.57 11.91 -0.95
N CYS A 554 -47.09 11.19 -1.96
CA CYS A 554 -47.92 10.31 -2.79
C CYS A 554 -48.59 9.22 -1.95
N GLY A 555 -47.84 8.57 -1.05
CA GLY A 555 -48.38 7.58 -0.13
C GLY A 555 -49.49 8.14 0.77
N GLY A 556 -49.31 9.36 1.29
CA GLY A 556 -50.32 10.07 2.08
C GLY A 556 -51.59 10.38 1.30
N MET A 557 -51.48 10.85 0.05
CA MET A 557 -52.62 11.12 -0.83
C MET A 557 -53.41 9.85 -1.15
N VAL A 558 -52.71 8.75 -1.44
CA VAL A 558 -53.34 7.44 -1.69
C VAL A 558 -54.05 6.93 -0.43
N LEU A 559 -53.42 7.02 0.73
CA LEU A 559 -54.05 6.59 1.99
C LEU A 559 -55.31 7.43 2.29
N ALA A 560 -55.23 8.75 2.12
CA ALA A 560 -56.37 9.65 2.36
C ALA A 560 -57.54 9.34 1.43
N THR A 561 -57.28 9.08 0.15
CA THR A 561 -58.32 8.70 -0.82
C THR A 561 -58.93 7.34 -0.49
N VAL A 562 -58.12 6.33 -0.12
CA VAL A 562 -58.62 5.02 0.33
C VAL A 562 -59.51 5.14 1.56
N LEU A 563 -59.09 5.92 2.57
CA LEU A 563 -59.90 6.16 3.78
C LEU A 563 -61.22 6.85 3.45
N LEU A 564 -61.21 7.85 2.56
CA LEU A 564 -62.43 8.52 2.10
C LEU A 564 -63.39 7.56 1.40
N PHE A 565 -62.88 6.67 0.53
CA PHE A 565 -63.70 5.65 -0.11
C PHE A 565 -64.26 4.64 0.90
N ALA A 566 -63.44 4.17 1.84
CA ALA A 566 -63.86 3.25 2.89
C ALA A 566 -64.95 3.88 3.78
N GLU A 567 -64.80 5.14 4.16
CA GLU A 567 -65.81 5.88 4.93
C GLU A 567 -67.12 6.01 4.14
N ARG A 568 -67.06 6.40 2.86
CA ARG A 568 -68.24 6.50 1.99
C ARG A 568 -68.95 5.16 1.82
N MET A 569 -68.21 4.06 1.70
CA MET A 569 -68.78 2.72 1.64
C MET A 569 -69.44 2.32 2.96
N SER A 570 -68.80 2.59 4.10
CA SER A 570 -69.35 2.33 5.44
C SER A 570 -70.65 3.11 5.68
N ILE A 571 -70.68 4.40 5.32
CA ILE A 571 -71.88 5.24 5.40
C ILE A 571 -72.99 4.71 4.47
N ARG A 572 -72.64 4.23 3.28
CA ARG A 572 -73.63 3.67 2.34
C ARG A 572 -74.21 2.34 2.84
N ASN A 573 -73.38 1.49 3.45
CA ASN A 573 -73.81 0.21 4.03
C ASN A 573 -74.68 0.40 5.29
N THR A 574 -74.35 1.37 6.14
CA THR A 574 -75.17 1.72 7.32
C THR A 574 -76.51 2.37 6.94
N LYS A 575 -76.55 3.19 5.87
CA LYS A 575 -77.82 3.72 5.32
C LYS A 575 -78.69 2.61 4.72
N LYS A 576 -78.10 1.63 4.01
CA LYS A 576 -78.83 0.44 3.53
C LYS A 576 -79.36 -0.43 4.68
N ALA A 577 -78.60 -0.61 5.76
CA ALA A 577 -79.03 -1.35 6.94
C ALA A 577 -80.20 -0.67 7.69
N LYS A 578 -80.22 0.67 7.77
CA LYS A 578 -81.34 1.44 8.38
C LYS A 578 -82.63 1.44 7.55
N HIS A 579 -82.56 1.25 6.23
CA HIS A 579 -83.74 1.09 5.37
C HIS A 579 -84.26 -0.37 5.30
N GLY A 580 -83.56 -1.33 5.91
CA GLY A 580 -83.91 -2.75 5.92
C GLY A 580 -84.62 -3.27 7.18
N SER A 581 -84.92 -2.42 8.17
CA SER A 581 -85.63 -2.82 9.41
C SER A 581 -87.15 -2.62 9.25
N PRO A 582 -87.98 -3.68 9.17
CA PRO A 582 -89.42 -3.52 9.15
C PRO A 582 -89.93 -3.17 10.55
N MET A 583 -90.69 -2.08 10.62
CA MET A 583 -91.45 -1.62 11.77
C MET A 583 -92.54 -2.68 12.09
N PHE A 584 -92.28 -3.60 13.03
CA PHE A 584 -93.31 -4.52 13.53
C PHE A 584 -94.27 -3.76 14.46
N LYS A 585 -95.35 -3.21 13.88
CA LYS A 585 -96.57 -2.87 14.60
C LYS A 585 -97.23 -4.17 15.07
N LYS A 586 -97.25 -4.43 16.38
CA LYS A 586 -98.20 -5.38 16.99
C LYS A 586 -99.42 -4.61 17.50
N ARG A 587 -100.54 -4.77 16.80
CA ARG A 587 -101.89 -4.59 17.34
C ARG A 587 -102.27 -5.89 18.05
N LYS A 588 -102.52 -5.82 19.36
CA LYS A 588 -103.76 -6.25 20.02
C LYS A 588 -103.81 -5.62 21.40
#